data_AF-A0A243S1I1-F1
#
_entry.id   AF-A0A243S1I1-F1
#
_cell.length_a   1.000
_cell.length_b   1.000
_cell.length_c   1.000
_cell.angle_alpha   90.00
_cell.angle_beta   90.00
_cell.angle_gamma   90.00
#
_symmetry.space_group_name_H-M   'P 1'
#
loop_
_entity.id
_entity.type
_entity.pdbx_description
1 polymer ?
#
loop_
_entity_poly.entity_id
_entity_poly.type
_entity_poly.pdbx_seq_one_letter_code
_entity_poly.pdbx_strand_id
1 'polypeptide(L)'
;MSEWSVTEPRKLTFDEPVSELHVRLVNGTVNVVGTDEGSARLEISEIEGPPLVVTQQDGTLTVAYEDLPWKGFLKWLDRKGWRRSAVVSLAVPASTRVEVGVVGAAAVISGIEGPAVVKGVTGDTTLVGLSGPVRADTVSGNVEAQDVTGDLRFNSVSGDLTVVEGSGSSVRADSVSGSMIVDLDPGGPTDVRLTSVSGEIAIRLPDPADAEVEANTASGAVSNAFDDLRVHGQWGAHKITGRLGAGNGKLRATTVSGSIALLRRPAREDEPDEPWDTRPPGTGSSPAGPQDDPQDAPQARSGDNSVSDRGAADAGVPADGTTDKKVL
;
A
#
# COMPACT_ATOMS: atom_id res chain seq x y z
N MET A 1 -19.97 11.98 24.66
CA MET A 1 -19.06 10.83 24.78
C MET A 1 -19.89 9.58 24.59
N SER A 2 -19.67 8.90 23.48
CA SER A 2 -20.35 7.66 23.15
C SER A 2 -19.34 6.53 23.23
N GLU A 3 -19.72 5.40 23.83
CA GLU A 3 -18.84 4.25 24.05
C GLU A 3 -19.58 2.96 23.69
N TRP A 4 -18.89 2.07 22.98
CA TRP A 4 -19.38 0.76 22.60
C TRP A 4 -18.33 -0.30 22.93
N SER A 5 -18.73 -1.32 23.67
CA SER A 5 -17.96 -2.57 23.80
C SER A 5 -18.45 -3.54 22.72
N VAL A 6 -17.53 -3.99 21.86
CA VAL A 6 -17.82 -4.86 20.71
C VAL A 6 -17.18 -6.22 20.93
N THR A 7 -17.99 -7.26 21.09
CA THR A 7 -17.57 -8.66 21.28
C THR A 7 -17.91 -9.57 20.10
N GLU A 8 -18.70 -9.08 19.15
CA GLU A 8 -19.18 -9.80 17.98
C GLU A 8 -19.14 -8.85 16.77
N PRO A 9 -19.12 -9.38 15.53
CA PRO A 9 -19.12 -8.53 14.33
C PRO A 9 -20.22 -7.48 14.35
N ARG A 10 -19.85 -6.23 14.06
CA ARG A 10 -20.75 -5.08 14.20
C ARG A 10 -20.37 -3.98 13.24
N LYS A 11 -21.40 -3.28 12.73
CA LYS A 11 -21.26 -2.02 11.99
C LYS A 11 -21.74 -0.87 12.86
N LEU A 12 -20.99 0.23 12.85
CA LEU A 12 -21.29 1.48 13.57
C LEU A 12 -21.20 2.63 12.57
N THR A 13 -22.07 3.62 12.74
CA THR A 13 -22.06 4.88 11.98
C THR A 13 -22.04 6.02 12.98
N PHE A 14 -21.25 7.05 12.69
CA PHE A 14 -21.04 8.19 13.57
C PHE A 14 -21.56 9.45 12.88
N ASP A 15 -22.67 9.99 13.41
CA ASP A 15 -23.31 11.19 12.87
C ASP A 15 -22.53 12.47 13.24
N GLU A 16 -21.82 12.45 14.37
CA GLU A 16 -20.91 13.53 14.76
C GLU A 16 -19.62 13.48 13.93
N PRO A 17 -19.09 14.64 13.47
CA PRO A 17 -17.85 14.69 12.69
C PRO A 17 -16.67 14.01 13.39
N VAL A 18 -15.84 13.31 12.60
CA VAL A 18 -14.60 12.68 13.07
C VAL A 18 -13.41 13.41 12.44
N SER A 19 -12.74 14.24 13.24
CA SER A 19 -11.51 14.95 12.83
C SER A 19 -10.24 14.14 13.13
N GLU A 20 -10.31 13.21 14.07
CA GLU A 20 -9.17 12.41 14.48
C GLU A 20 -9.58 10.94 14.68
N LEU A 21 -8.77 10.01 14.17
CA LEU A 21 -8.97 8.57 14.26
C LEU A 21 -7.76 7.93 14.93
N HIS A 22 -8.00 7.15 15.98
CA HIS A 22 -6.99 6.31 16.62
C HIS A 22 -7.40 4.85 16.61
N VAL A 23 -6.55 4.00 16.04
CA VAL A 23 -6.77 2.56 16.03
C VAL A 23 -5.59 1.87 16.70
N ARG A 24 -5.87 0.95 17.63
CA ARG A 24 -4.87 0.04 18.16
C ARG A 24 -5.34 -1.40 18.05
N LEU A 25 -4.62 -2.18 17.26
CA LEU A 25 -4.97 -3.56 17.00
C LEU A 25 -3.79 -4.51 17.21
N VAL A 26 -4.11 -5.75 17.58
CA VAL A 26 -3.16 -6.83 17.77
C VAL A 26 -3.66 -8.03 16.97
N ASN A 27 -2.85 -8.47 16.01
CA ASN A 27 -3.18 -9.43 14.96
C ASN A 27 -4.41 -9.04 14.11
N GLY A 28 -4.56 -9.70 12.95
CA GLY A 28 -5.64 -9.42 12.00
C GLY A 28 -5.32 -8.24 11.10
N THR A 29 -6.28 -7.34 10.87
CA THR A 29 -6.16 -6.28 9.86
C THR A 29 -6.89 -5.01 10.25
N VAL A 30 -6.25 -3.86 9.97
CA VAL A 30 -6.88 -2.53 10.01
C VAL A 30 -6.91 -1.97 8.59
N ASN A 31 -8.09 -1.62 8.09
CA ASN A 31 -8.29 -0.89 6.85
C ASN A 31 -8.86 0.50 7.18
N VAL A 32 -8.22 1.56 6.71
CA VAL A 32 -8.71 2.93 6.83
C VAL A 32 -8.78 3.53 5.44
N VAL A 33 -9.95 4.04 5.08
CA VAL A 33 -10.20 4.67 3.78
C VAL A 33 -10.74 6.08 4.03
N GLY A 34 -10.06 7.07 3.46
CA GLY A 34 -10.57 8.43 3.37
C GLY A 34 -11.65 8.53 2.29
N THR A 35 -12.70 9.29 2.60
CA THR A 35 -13.87 9.45 1.75
C THR A 35 -14.28 10.92 1.73
N ASP A 36 -15.02 11.31 0.69
CA ASP A 36 -15.64 12.64 0.57
C ASP A 36 -16.92 12.76 1.42
N GLU A 37 -17.31 11.69 2.10
CA GLU A 37 -18.49 11.67 2.96
C GLU A 37 -18.19 12.31 4.32
N GLY A 38 -19.16 13.07 4.85
CA GLY A 38 -19.00 13.77 6.12
C GLY A 38 -19.09 12.90 7.38
N SER A 39 -19.64 11.68 7.27
CA SER A 39 -19.87 10.77 8.40
C SER A 39 -18.89 9.60 8.39
N ALA A 40 -18.33 9.26 9.54
CA ALA A 40 -17.49 8.08 9.67
C ALA A 40 -18.31 6.78 9.79
N ARG A 41 -17.77 5.68 9.28
CA ARG A 41 -18.32 4.33 9.44
C ARG A 41 -17.24 3.37 9.90
N LEU A 42 -17.61 2.47 10.79
CA LEU A 42 -16.74 1.42 11.31
C LEU A 42 -17.42 0.07 11.11
N GLU A 43 -16.71 -0.87 10.54
CA GLU A 43 -17.08 -2.28 10.46
C GLU A 43 -16.02 -3.12 11.16
N ILE A 44 -16.45 -3.89 12.14
CA ILE A 44 -15.67 -4.97 12.75
C ILE A 44 -16.28 -6.25 12.20
N SER A 45 -15.64 -6.89 11.22
CA SER A 45 -16.19 -8.06 10.53
C SER A 45 -15.82 -9.38 11.22
N GLU A 46 -14.68 -9.39 11.90
CA GLU A 46 -14.19 -10.53 12.68
C GLU A 46 -13.62 -10.03 14.00
N ILE A 47 -13.85 -10.77 15.08
CA ILE A 47 -13.26 -10.52 16.38
C ILE A 47 -13.12 -11.85 17.15
N GLU A 48 -11.90 -12.12 17.61
CA GLU A 48 -11.60 -13.23 18.52
C GLU A 48 -10.90 -12.66 19.76
N GLY A 49 -11.33 -13.11 20.93
CA GLY A 49 -10.73 -12.71 22.21
C GLY A 49 -11.46 -11.54 22.88
N PRO A 50 -10.74 -10.61 23.54
CA PRO A 50 -11.34 -9.52 24.31
C PRO A 50 -12.13 -8.54 23.43
N PRO A 51 -13.10 -7.80 24.01
CA PRO A 51 -13.83 -6.79 23.27
C PRO A 51 -12.93 -5.67 22.77
N LEU A 52 -13.27 -5.16 21.59
CA LEU A 52 -12.81 -3.84 21.16
C LEU A 52 -13.70 -2.78 21.79
N VAL A 53 -13.08 -1.79 22.40
CA VAL A 53 -13.71 -0.59 22.92
C VAL A 53 -13.64 0.48 21.84
N VAL A 54 -14.80 0.94 21.42
CA VAL A 54 -14.97 2.04 20.48
C VAL A 54 -15.46 3.25 21.25
N THR A 55 -14.78 4.39 21.17
CA THR A 55 -15.21 5.64 21.79
C THR A 55 -15.25 6.78 20.79
N GLN A 56 -16.25 7.65 20.93
CA GLN A 56 -16.29 8.94 20.24
C GLN A 56 -16.41 10.06 21.26
N GLN A 57 -15.44 10.96 21.25
CA GLN A 57 -15.41 12.13 22.11
C GLN A 57 -14.69 13.29 21.41
N ASP A 58 -15.28 14.48 21.41
CA ASP A 58 -14.66 15.73 20.97
C ASP A 58 -14.05 15.66 19.55
N GLY A 59 -14.69 14.91 18.64
CA GLY A 59 -14.23 14.70 17.26
C GLY A 59 -13.18 13.60 17.09
N THR A 60 -12.77 12.94 18.17
CA THR A 60 -11.84 11.81 18.16
C THR A 60 -12.60 10.48 18.23
N LEU A 61 -12.39 9.62 17.24
CA LEU A 61 -12.84 8.23 17.22
C LEU A 61 -11.68 7.31 17.61
N THR A 62 -11.83 6.54 18.69
CA THR A 62 -10.84 5.55 19.11
C THR A 62 -11.39 4.14 18.97
N VAL A 63 -10.61 3.22 18.42
CA VAL A 63 -10.89 1.77 18.35
C VAL A 63 -9.69 1.03 18.92
N ALA A 64 -9.82 0.45 20.11
CA ALA A 64 -8.72 -0.23 20.78
C ALA A 64 -9.21 -1.34 21.72
N TYR A 65 -8.32 -2.25 22.14
CA TYR A 65 -8.62 -3.15 23.25
C TYR A 65 -8.62 -2.39 24.59
N GLU A 66 -9.48 -2.81 25.53
CA GLU A 66 -9.61 -2.21 26.87
C GLU A 66 -8.28 -2.13 27.64
N ASP A 67 -7.39 -3.12 27.43
CA ASP A 67 -6.08 -3.22 28.08
C ASP A 67 -4.97 -2.39 27.41
N LEU A 68 -5.29 -1.62 26.36
CA LEU A 68 -4.35 -0.78 25.63
C LEU A 68 -4.64 0.73 25.84
N PRO A 69 -4.46 1.28 27.05
CA PRO A 69 -4.60 2.71 27.26
C PRO A 69 -3.54 3.49 26.48
N TRP A 70 -3.87 4.70 26.03
CA TRP A 70 -2.99 5.51 25.20
C TRP A 70 -1.65 5.83 25.86
N LYS A 71 -1.64 5.92 27.19
CA LYS A 71 -0.45 6.14 28.01
C LYS A 71 0.34 4.84 28.22
N GLY A 72 1.32 4.60 27.36
CA GLY A 72 2.46 3.71 27.63
C GLY A 72 2.47 2.40 26.85
N PHE A 73 3.51 2.21 26.04
CA PHE A 73 3.80 0.96 25.33
C PHE A 73 4.31 -0.16 26.26
N LEU A 74 4.70 0.15 27.51
CA LEU A 74 5.37 -0.81 28.40
C LEU A 74 4.46 -1.84 29.10
N LYS A 75 3.13 -1.71 28.99
CA LYS A 75 2.18 -2.62 29.65
C LYS A 75 1.68 -3.79 28.79
N TRP A 76 2.25 -4.01 27.59
CA TRP A 76 1.81 -5.12 26.72
C TRP A 76 2.27 -6.50 27.19
N LEU A 77 3.30 -6.56 28.04
CA LEU A 77 4.08 -7.79 28.33
C LEU A 77 3.35 -8.85 29.16
N ASP A 78 2.12 -8.61 29.61
CA ASP A 78 1.50 -9.50 30.58
C ASP A 78 0.00 -9.71 30.34
N ARG A 79 -0.32 -10.70 29.50
CA ARG A 79 -1.43 -11.65 29.74
C ARG A 79 -1.35 -12.83 28.77
N LYS A 80 -0.59 -13.83 29.20
CA LYS A 80 -0.54 -15.19 28.67
C LYS A 80 -1.97 -15.74 28.56
N GLY A 81 -2.46 -16.00 27.33
CA GLY A 81 -3.61 -16.88 27.12
C GLY A 81 -4.77 -16.42 26.23
N TRP A 82 -4.77 -15.20 25.67
CA TRP A 82 -5.83 -14.80 24.74
C TRP A 82 -5.29 -14.71 23.31
N ARG A 83 -5.81 -15.60 22.43
CA ARG A 83 -5.83 -15.33 21.00
C ARG A 83 -6.68 -14.07 20.82
N ARG A 84 -6.03 -12.99 20.41
CA ARG A 84 -6.70 -11.74 20.06
C ARG A 84 -6.41 -11.45 18.59
N SER A 85 -7.47 -11.20 17.83
CA SER A 85 -7.41 -10.83 16.42
C SER A 85 -8.71 -10.10 16.10
N ALA A 86 -8.67 -9.11 15.22
CA ALA A 86 -9.87 -8.54 14.65
C ALA A 86 -9.62 -8.08 13.21
N VAL A 87 -10.69 -7.93 12.45
CA VAL A 87 -10.66 -7.26 11.14
C VAL A 87 -11.51 -6.01 11.26
N VAL A 88 -10.85 -4.86 11.17
CA VAL A 88 -11.43 -3.54 11.41
C VAL A 88 -11.33 -2.75 10.12
N SER A 89 -12.46 -2.26 9.60
CA SER A 89 -12.51 -1.39 8.44
C SER A 89 -13.19 -0.07 8.79
N LEU A 90 -12.55 1.05 8.49
CA LEU A 90 -13.04 2.40 8.78
C LEU A 90 -13.10 3.22 7.49
N ALA A 91 -14.24 3.84 7.25
CA ALA A 91 -14.39 4.94 6.30
C ALA A 91 -14.48 6.24 7.10
N VAL A 92 -13.59 7.19 6.84
CA VAL A 92 -13.53 8.49 7.53
C VAL A 92 -13.47 9.62 6.51
N PRO A 93 -13.79 10.87 6.87
CA PRO A 93 -13.50 12.02 6.02
C PRO A 93 -12.02 12.05 5.61
N ALA A 94 -11.71 12.37 4.36
CA ALA A 94 -10.33 12.35 3.86
C ALA A 94 -9.37 13.28 4.65
N SER A 95 -9.88 14.38 5.20
CA SER A 95 -9.11 15.32 6.02
C SER A 95 -8.80 14.82 7.45
N THR A 96 -9.30 13.64 7.85
CA THR A 96 -9.12 13.10 9.20
C THR A 96 -7.64 12.86 9.49
N ARG A 97 -7.19 13.24 10.69
CA ARG A 97 -5.87 12.85 11.21
C ARG A 97 -5.94 11.41 11.68
N VAL A 98 -5.07 10.55 11.15
CA VAL A 98 -5.09 9.11 11.42
C VAL A 98 -3.85 8.68 12.21
N GLU A 99 -4.03 8.01 13.36
CA GLU A 99 -2.96 7.28 14.05
C GLU A 99 -3.34 5.79 14.18
N VAL A 100 -2.54 4.91 13.59
CA VAL A 100 -2.75 3.46 13.63
C VAL A 100 -1.55 2.81 14.32
N GLY A 101 -1.82 2.10 15.42
CA GLY A 101 -0.85 1.28 16.14
C GLY A 101 -1.16 -0.20 15.97
N VAL A 102 -0.23 -0.99 15.41
CA VAL A 102 -0.46 -2.41 15.15
C VAL A 102 0.66 -3.30 15.69
N VAL A 103 0.28 -4.46 16.21
CA VAL A 103 1.20 -5.53 16.63
C VAL A 103 0.73 -6.84 16.02
N GLY A 104 1.46 -7.34 15.02
CA GLY A 104 1.10 -8.57 14.31
C GLY A 104 -0.07 -8.43 13.34
N ALA A 105 -0.62 -7.21 13.19
CA ALA A 105 -1.72 -6.93 12.27
C ALA A 105 -1.21 -6.19 11.03
N ALA A 106 -1.83 -6.47 9.89
CA ALA A 106 -1.62 -5.68 8.68
C ALA A 106 -2.39 -4.34 8.79
N ALA A 107 -1.84 -3.27 8.22
CA ALA A 107 -2.48 -1.97 8.17
C ALA A 107 -2.55 -1.46 6.73
N VAL A 108 -3.75 -1.14 6.25
CA VAL A 108 -3.97 -0.50 4.95
C VAL A 108 -4.59 0.86 5.19
N ILE A 109 -3.95 1.93 4.72
CA ILE A 109 -4.45 3.29 4.84
C ILE A 109 -4.47 3.92 3.45
N SER A 110 -5.64 4.36 2.99
CA SER A 110 -5.81 4.95 1.68
C SER A 110 -6.62 6.24 1.66
N GLY A 111 -6.31 7.13 0.72
CA GLY A 111 -7.13 8.31 0.41
C GLY A 111 -7.21 9.35 1.53
N ILE A 112 -6.20 9.43 2.41
CA ILE A 112 -6.16 10.39 3.51
C ILE A 112 -5.34 11.63 3.10
N GLU A 113 -5.97 12.79 3.23
CA GLU A 113 -5.39 14.12 3.03
C GLU A 113 -4.87 14.73 4.34
N GLY A 114 -5.38 14.26 5.48
CA GLY A 114 -4.88 14.62 6.80
C GLY A 114 -3.54 13.95 7.13
N PRO A 115 -2.89 14.32 8.26
CA PRO A 115 -1.68 13.64 8.71
C PRO A 115 -1.95 12.17 9.06
N ALA A 116 -1.09 11.27 8.59
CA ALA A 116 -1.16 9.84 8.86
C ALA A 116 0.07 9.36 9.63
N VAL A 117 -0.13 8.69 10.76
CA VAL A 117 0.92 8.11 11.60
C VAL A 117 0.66 6.63 11.79
N VAL A 118 1.61 5.78 11.39
CA VAL A 118 1.56 4.34 11.59
C VAL A 118 2.71 3.91 12.50
N LYS A 119 2.39 3.11 13.52
CA LYS A 119 3.34 2.50 14.44
C LYS A 119 3.14 0.99 14.45
N GLY A 120 4.01 0.27 13.76
CA GLY A 120 4.02 -1.19 13.67
C GLY A 120 5.11 -1.82 14.51
N VAL A 121 4.87 -3.05 14.98
CA VAL A 121 5.94 -3.91 15.52
C VAL A 121 6.22 -5.03 14.53
N THR A 122 5.20 -5.82 14.25
CA THR A 122 5.16 -6.87 13.23
C THR A 122 3.88 -6.68 12.41
N GLY A 123 3.88 -7.11 11.15
CA GLY A 123 2.77 -6.91 10.22
C GLY A 123 3.06 -5.78 9.23
N ASP A 124 2.67 -6.01 7.98
CA ASP A 124 2.97 -5.11 6.87
C ASP A 124 2.00 -3.94 6.82
N THR A 125 2.49 -2.80 6.33
CA THR A 125 1.70 -1.58 6.16
C THR A 125 1.68 -1.17 4.70
N THR A 126 0.48 -0.92 4.17
CA THR A 126 0.27 -0.39 2.82
C THR A 126 -0.36 0.99 2.92
N LEU A 127 0.24 1.96 2.25
CA LEU A 127 -0.14 3.37 2.25
C LEU A 127 -0.42 3.79 0.80
N VAL A 128 -1.64 4.21 0.47
CA VAL A 128 -2.04 4.46 -0.92
C VAL A 128 -2.73 5.81 -1.08
N GLY A 129 -2.26 6.66 -1.98
CA GLY A 129 -2.93 7.93 -2.30
C GLY A 129 -2.99 8.86 -1.07
N LEU A 130 -1.85 9.09 -0.43
CA LEU A 130 -1.76 9.94 0.77
C LEU A 130 -1.12 11.29 0.41
N SER A 131 -1.85 12.38 0.66
CA SER A 131 -1.40 13.74 0.36
C SER A 131 -0.99 14.56 1.58
N GLY A 132 -1.47 14.17 2.77
CA GLY A 132 -1.01 14.73 4.03
C GLY A 132 0.36 14.20 4.47
N PRO A 133 1.01 14.80 5.49
CA PRO A 133 2.27 14.29 6.03
C PRO A 133 2.12 12.86 6.58
N VAL A 134 3.04 11.98 6.20
CA VAL A 134 3.04 10.56 6.55
C VAL A 134 4.25 10.23 7.43
N ARG A 135 3.99 9.55 8.55
CA ARG A 135 5.04 8.97 9.39
C ARG A 135 4.78 7.49 9.64
N ALA A 136 5.70 6.63 9.21
CA ALA A 136 5.66 5.20 9.48
C ALA A 136 6.87 4.79 10.34
N ASP A 137 6.59 4.28 11.54
CA ASP A 137 7.59 3.71 12.44
C ASP A 137 7.31 2.20 12.58
N THR A 138 8.26 1.35 12.22
CA THR A 138 8.12 -0.12 12.29
C THR A 138 9.34 -0.77 12.96
N VAL A 139 9.19 -1.98 13.49
CA VAL A 139 10.33 -2.79 13.93
C VAL A 139 10.74 -3.73 12.81
N SER A 140 9.84 -4.63 12.39
CA SER A 140 10.14 -5.63 11.36
C SER A 140 9.05 -5.79 10.29
N GLY A 141 7.95 -5.04 10.36
CA GLY A 141 6.94 -5.03 9.31
C GLY A 141 7.38 -4.20 8.12
N ASN A 142 7.06 -4.63 6.91
CA ASN A 142 7.40 -3.89 5.69
C ASN A 142 6.43 -2.73 5.47
N VAL A 143 6.88 -1.68 4.81
CA VAL A 143 6.03 -0.54 4.42
C VAL A 143 6.06 -0.39 2.91
N GLU A 144 4.89 -0.47 2.29
CA GLU A 144 4.67 -0.13 0.90
C GLU A 144 3.88 1.17 0.82
N ALA A 145 4.42 2.14 0.10
CA ALA A 145 3.85 3.46 -0.09
C ALA A 145 3.67 3.74 -1.59
N GLN A 146 2.43 3.84 -2.04
CA GLN A 146 2.08 4.12 -3.42
C GLN A 146 1.35 5.46 -3.52
N ASP A 147 1.71 6.28 -4.52
CA ASP A 147 1.07 7.57 -4.77
C ASP A 147 1.03 8.45 -3.50
N VAL A 148 2.18 8.57 -2.84
CA VAL A 148 2.34 9.44 -1.67
C VAL A 148 2.91 10.78 -2.14
N THR A 149 2.04 11.78 -2.14
CA THR A 149 2.32 13.18 -2.54
C THR A 149 2.66 14.05 -1.33
N GLY A 150 2.34 13.61 -0.11
CA GLY A 150 2.76 14.26 1.13
C GLY A 150 4.21 13.96 1.52
N ASP A 151 4.71 14.66 2.54
CA ASP A 151 6.03 14.38 3.11
C ASP A 151 6.05 13.00 3.77
N LEU A 152 6.98 12.14 3.37
CA LEU A 152 7.13 10.79 3.92
C LEU A 152 8.32 10.72 4.88
N ARG A 153 8.05 10.23 6.10
CA ARG A 153 9.07 9.82 7.07
C ARG A 153 8.91 8.35 7.44
N PHE A 154 9.94 7.56 7.21
CA PHE A 154 10.00 6.14 7.57
C PHE A 154 11.15 5.88 8.54
N ASN A 155 10.89 5.17 9.64
CA ASN A 155 11.93 4.64 10.51
C ASN A 155 11.69 3.14 10.76
N SER A 156 12.75 2.34 10.64
CA SER A 156 12.67 0.89 10.82
C SER A 156 13.91 0.32 11.49
N VAL A 157 13.78 -0.87 12.08
CA VAL A 157 14.94 -1.69 12.45
C VAL A 157 15.29 -2.61 11.28
N SER A 158 14.36 -3.47 10.87
CA SER A 158 14.60 -4.50 9.86
C SER A 158 13.52 -4.64 8.79
N GLY A 159 12.41 -3.90 8.88
CA GLY A 159 11.39 -3.88 7.84
C GLY A 159 11.85 -3.09 6.62
N ASP A 160 11.46 -3.56 5.44
CA ASP A 160 11.77 -2.95 4.15
C ASP A 160 10.83 -1.79 3.84
N LEU A 161 11.31 -0.83 3.04
CA LEU A 161 10.52 0.26 2.49
C LEU A 161 10.47 0.14 0.97
N THR A 162 9.26 0.12 0.42
CA THR A 162 9.03 0.28 -1.02
C THR A 162 8.18 1.52 -1.24
N VAL A 163 8.67 2.47 -2.04
CA VAL A 163 7.91 3.64 -2.48
C VAL A 163 7.73 3.55 -4.00
N VAL A 164 6.48 3.64 -4.45
CA VAL A 164 6.09 3.63 -5.86
C VAL A 164 5.40 4.95 -6.18
N GLU A 165 5.89 5.66 -7.19
CA GLU A 165 5.34 6.96 -7.60
C GLU A 165 5.31 7.99 -6.47
N GLY A 166 6.37 8.04 -5.66
CA GLY A 166 6.54 9.05 -4.64
C GLY A 166 6.81 10.42 -5.27
N SER A 167 5.97 11.41 -4.96
CA SER A 167 6.03 12.75 -5.57
C SER A 167 6.06 13.88 -4.55
N GLY A 168 6.10 13.56 -3.26
CA GLY A 168 6.18 14.54 -2.19
C GLY A 168 7.46 15.37 -2.16
N SER A 169 7.41 16.49 -1.43
CA SER A 169 8.52 17.45 -1.33
C SER A 169 9.71 16.92 -0.53
N SER A 170 9.46 15.95 0.36
CA SER A 170 10.48 15.33 1.20
C SER A 170 10.21 13.84 1.39
N VAL A 171 11.23 13.01 1.15
CA VAL A 171 11.24 11.58 1.51
C VAL A 171 12.43 11.32 2.43
N ARG A 172 12.15 10.95 3.68
CA ARG A 172 13.18 10.62 4.68
C ARG A 172 12.98 9.21 5.20
N ALA A 173 13.98 8.36 5.04
CA ALA A 173 13.92 6.97 5.47
C ALA A 173 15.20 6.59 6.21
N ASP A 174 15.04 6.06 7.41
CA ASP A 174 16.15 5.55 8.22
C ASP A 174 15.85 4.08 8.60
N SER A 175 16.81 3.17 8.35
CA SER A 175 16.71 1.76 8.73
C SER A 175 18.04 1.24 9.26
N VAL A 176 18.04 0.10 9.96
CA VAL A 176 19.28 -0.58 10.34
C VAL A 176 19.64 -1.60 9.26
N SER A 177 18.74 -2.54 8.96
CA SER A 177 19.01 -3.63 8.02
C SER A 177 18.00 -3.80 6.90
N GLY A 178 16.87 -3.11 6.94
CA GLY A 178 15.85 -3.19 5.89
C GLY A 178 16.32 -2.52 4.59
N SER A 179 15.91 -3.09 3.46
CA SER A 179 16.14 -2.56 2.13
C SER A 179 15.18 -1.42 1.82
N MET A 180 15.62 -0.47 1.00
CA MET A 180 14.82 0.67 0.57
C MET A 180 14.80 0.75 -0.94
N ILE A 181 13.62 0.60 -1.54
CA ILE A 181 13.38 0.81 -2.96
C ILE A 181 12.51 2.04 -3.09
N VAL A 182 13.00 3.08 -3.75
CA VAL A 182 12.30 4.35 -3.88
C VAL A 182 12.21 4.73 -5.36
N ASP A 183 11.01 4.63 -5.92
CA ASP A 183 10.67 5.11 -7.26
C ASP A 183 10.00 6.48 -7.16
N LEU A 184 10.69 7.51 -7.66
CA LEU A 184 10.26 8.90 -7.55
C LEU A 184 9.69 9.40 -8.86
N ASP A 185 8.64 10.21 -8.74
CA ASP A 185 7.97 10.91 -9.84
C ASP A 185 7.65 12.37 -9.48
N PRO A 186 8.65 13.16 -9.07
CA PRO A 186 8.35 14.45 -8.49
C PRO A 186 7.99 15.45 -9.59
N GLY A 187 6.88 16.17 -9.39
CA GLY A 187 6.50 17.31 -10.24
C GLY A 187 7.34 18.59 -9.99
N GLY A 188 8.33 18.52 -9.10
CA GLY A 188 9.17 19.65 -8.69
C GLY A 188 10.37 19.24 -7.83
N PRO A 189 11.07 20.19 -7.20
CA PRO A 189 12.23 19.89 -6.37
C PRO A 189 11.84 19.05 -5.13
N THR A 190 12.53 17.91 -4.94
CA THR A 190 12.32 17.02 -3.79
C THR A 190 13.62 16.84 -2.98
N ASP A 191 13.50 16.81 -1.65
CA ASP A 191 14.59 16.47 -0.71
C ASP A 191 14.47 15.00 -0.27
N VAL A 192 15.36 14.16 -0.79
CA VAL A 192 15.41 12.72 -0.53
C VAL A 192 16.59 12.42 0.38
N ARG A 193 16.33 11.84 1.55
CA ARG A 193 17.38 11.38 2.48
C ARG A 193 17.12 9.95 2.94
N LEU A 194 17.97 9.04 2.51
CA LEU A 194 17.91 7.62 2.85
C LEU A 194 19.17 7.21 3.63
N THR A 195 18.99 6.66 4.83
CA THR A 195 20.08 6.16 5.67
C THR A 195 19.84 4.70 6.03
N SER A 196 20.85 3.85 5.83
CA SER A 196 20.85 2.47 6.32
C SER A 196 22.18 2.12 6.97
N VAL A 197 22.26 1.01 7.72
CA VAL A 197 23.55 0.45 8.16
C VAL A 197 23.97 -0.66 7.21
N SER A 198 23.11 -1.67 7.02
CA SER A 198 23.42 -2.83 6.19
C SER A 198 22.43 -3.10 5.07
N GLY A 199 21.30 -2.38 5.02
CA GLY A 199 20.29 -2.55 3.98
C GLY A 199 20.72 -1.94 2.65
N GLU A 200 20.18 -2.50 1.57
CA GLU A 200 20.36 -2.01 0.21
C GLU A 200 19.47 -0.80 -0.05
N ILE A 201 19.96 0.13 -0.88
CA ILE A 201 19.21 1.31 -1.29
C ILE A 201 19.17 1.37 -2.81
N ALA A 202 17.99 1.19 -3.39
CA ALA A 202 17.74 1.37 -4.81
C ALA A 202 16.84 2.59 -5.03
N ILE A 203 17.28 3.53 -5.87
CA ILE A 203 16.52 4.74 -6.17
C ILE A 203 16.34 4.85 -7.67
N ARG A 204 15.10 5.06 -8.10
CA ARG A 204 14.75 5.34 -9.49
C ARG A 204 14.33 6.81 -9.60
N LEU A 205 14.99 7.53 -10.49
CA LEU A 205 14.72 8.95 -10.77
C LEU A 205 14.18 9.12 -12.19
N PRO A 206 13.30 10.12 -12.45
CA PRO A 206 12.89 10.47 -13.81
C PRO A 206 14.10 10.81 -14.69
N ASP A 207 14.03 10.51 -15.98
CA ASP A 207 15.01 10.99 -16.98
C ASP A 207 14.28 11.95 -17.95
N PRO A 208 14.54 13.27 -17.93
CA PRO A 208 15.62 13.94 -17.20
C PRO A 208 15.32 14.16 -15.69
N ALA A 209 16.36 14.02 -14.86
CA ALA A 209 16.32 14.32 -13.42
C ALA A 209 16.87 15.73 -13.12
N ASP A 210 16.38 16.36 -12.05
CA ASP A 210 16.88 17.65 -11.54
C ASP A 210 17.22 17.57 -10.04
N ALA A 211 18.44 17.14 -9.72
CA ALA A 211 18.87 16.96 -8.33
C ALA A 211 20.39 17.06 -8.15
N GLU A 212 20.81 17.59 -7.02
CA GLU A 212 22.15 17.41 -6.49
C GLU A 212 22.24 16.05 -5.77
N VAL A 213 23.13 15.17 -6.25
CA VAL A 213 23.21 13.77 -5.82
C VAL A 213 24.47 13.53 -4.98
N GLU A 214 24.28 12.94 -3.81
CA GLU A 214 25.34 12.42 -2.96
C GLU A 214 24.95 11.02 -2.43
N ALA A 215 25.54 9.96 -3.00
CA ALA A 215 25.35 8.59 -2.53
C ALA A 215 26.67 8.03 -1.98
N ASN A 216 26.64 7.40 -0.80
CA ASN A 216 27.85 6.89 -0.14
C ASN A 216 27.62 5.51 0.48
N THR A 217 28.57 4.61 0.29
CA THR A 217 28.68 3.36 1.06
C THR A 217 30.13 3.12 1.50
N ALA A 218 30.33 2.58 2.70
CA ALA A 218 31.68 2.38 3.24
C ALA A 218 32.35 1.11 2.69
N SER A 219 31.57 0.05 2.43
CA SER A 219 32.10 -1.21 1.90
C SER A 219 31.19 -1.92 0.89
N GLY A 220 29.98 -1.40 0.63
CA GLY A 220 29.06 -2.00 -0.34
C GLY A 220 29.33 -1.58 -1.77
N ALA A 221 28.62 -2.22 -2.71
CA ALA A 221 28.76 -1.90 -4.13
C ALA A 221 27.92 -0.67 -4.49
N VAL A 222 28.34 0.01 -5.56
CA VAL A 222 27.65 1.18 -6.09
C VAL A 222 27.41 0.98 -7.58
N SER A 223 26.16 1.06 -7.99
CA SER A 223 25.74 1.06 -9.39
C SER A 223 25.10 2.39 -9.74
N ASN A 224 25.45 2.93 -10.90
CA ASN A 224 24.98 4.23 -11.36
C ASN A 224 24.64 4.16 -12.85
N ALA A 225 23.39 4.49 -13.18
CA ALA A 225 22.93 4.56 -14.56
C ALA A 225 23.14 5.96 -15.20
N PHE A 226 23.57 6.99 -14.48
CA PHE A 226 23.68 8.37 -14.99
C PHE A 226 25.11 8.75 -15.37
N ASP A 227 25.35 9.09 -16.64
CA ASP A 227 26.69 9.40 -17.16
C ASP A 227 27.27 10.70 -16.57
N ASP A 228 26.40 11.63 -16.19
CA ASP A 228 26.77 12.94 -15.61
C ASP A 228 27.26 12.84 -14.15
N LEU A 229 27.07 11.69 -13.50
CA LEU A 229 27.49 11.49 -12.11
C LEU A 229 28.89 10.88 -12.04
N ARG A 230 29.73 11.44 -11.16
CA ARG A 230 31.08 10.96 -10.94
C ARG A 230 31.07 9.89 -9.85
N VAL A 231 31.61 8.72 -10.18
CA VAL A 231 31.84 7.62 -9.23
C VAL A 231 33.29 7.68 -8.74
N HIS A 232 33.46 7.75 -7.43
CA HIS A 232 34.75 7.76 -6.73
C HIS A 232 34.89 6.52 -5.84
N GLY A 233 36.13 6.02 -5.70
CA GLY A 233 36.47 4.88 -4.85
C GLY A 233 36.64 3.58 -5.66
N GLN A 234 37.88 3.27 -6.06
CA GLN A 234 38.20 1.94 -6.60
C GLN A 234 38.53 0.92 -5.49
N TRP A 235 38.96 1.40 -4.31
CA TRP A 235 39.38 0.59 -3.15
C TRP A 235 38.83 1.23 -1.86
N GLY A 236 37.95 0.54 -1.11
CA GLY A 236 37.38 1.05 0.15
C GLY A 236 35.97 1.65 -0.01
N ALA A 237 35.71 2.84 0.53
CA ALA A 237 34.41 3.49 0.46
C ALA A 237 34.07 3.97 -0.96
N HIS A 238 32.83 3.71 -1.40
CA HIS A 238 32.32 4.08 -2.72
C HIS A 238 31.41 5.30 -2.58
N LYS A 239 31.62 6.31 -3.43
CA LYS A 239 30.87 7.57 -3.42
C LYS A 239 30.43 7.96 -4.83
N ILE A 240 29.15 8.27 -4.99
CA ILE A 240 28.62 8.96 -6.18
C ILE A 240 28.37 10.41 -5.79
N THR A 241 28.90 11.33 -6.59
CA THR A 241 28.55 12.75 -6.50
C THR A 241 28.32 13.34 -7.86
N GLY A 242 27.37 14.26 -7.95
CA GLY A 242 27.21 15.07 -9.14
C GLY A 242 25.92 15.87 -9.10
N ARG A 243 25.66 16.54 -10.21
CA ARG A 243 24.46 17.34 -10.41
C ARG A 243 23.77 16.82 -11.66
N LEU A 244 22.50 16.49 -11.52
CA LEU A 244 21.59 16.21 -12.63
C LEU A 244 20.76 17.49 -12.88
N GLY A 245 20.64 17.91 -14.13
CA GLY A 245 19.90 19.12 -14.48
C GLY A 245 20.45 20.39 -13.81
N ALA A 246 19.54 21.21 -13.25
CA ALA A 246 19.91 22.45 -12.56
C ALA A 246 20.41 22.21 -11.13
N GLY A 247 20.08 21.06 -10.53
CA GLY A 247 20.36 20.70 -9.14
C GLY A 247 19.37 21.31 -8.14
N ASN A 248 18.09 21.49 -8.51
CA ASN A 248 17.10 22.11 -7.62
C ASN A 248 16.65 21.16 -6.49
N GLY A 249 16.54 19.85 -6.78
CA GLY A 249 16.30 18.81 -5.79
C GLY A 249 17.58 18.39 -5.05
N LYS A 250 17.44 17.63 -3.97
CA LYS A 250 18.55 17.02 -3.24
C LYS A 250 18.30 15.55 -3.05
N LEU A 251 19.31 14.74 -3.35
CA LEU A 251 19.28 13.31 -3.08
C LEU A 251 20.52 12.92 -2.30
N ARG A 252 20.29 12.41 -1.08
CA ARG A 252 21.33 11.85 -0.24
C ARG A 252 21.00 10.42 0.16
N ALA A 253 21.84 9.49 -0.25
CA ALA A 253 21.74 8.07 0.13
C ALA A 253 23.00 7.65 0.88
N THR A 254 22.87 7.04 2.05
CA THR A 254 24.02 6.58 2.84
C THR A 254 23.76 5.21 3.43
N THR A 255 24.69 4.29 3.23
CA THR A 255 24.72 2.99 3.92
C THR A 255 26.13 2.67 4.37
N VAL A 256 26.33 1.73 5.29
CA VAL A 256 27.69 1.34 5.72
C VAL A 256 28.15 0.15 4.88
N SER A 257 27.42 -0.95 4.94
CA SER A 257 27.78 -2.19 4.24
C SER A 257 26.84 -2.56 3.08
N GLY A 258 25.68 -1.91 2.99
CA GLY A 258 24.72 -2.18 1.92
C GLY A 258 25.15 -1.61 0.56
N SER A 259 24.53 -2.10 -0.49
CA SER A 259 24.74 -1.59 -1.85
C SER A 259 23.84 -0.40 -2.14
N ILE A 260 24.29 0.51 -3.01
CA ILE A 260 23.46 1.60 -3.54
C ILE A 260 23.34 1.49 -5.05
N ALA A 261 22.12 1.53 -5.57
CA ALA A 261 21.83 1.58 -7.00
C ALA A 261 21.04 2.86 -7.35
N LEU A 262 21.56 3.65 -8.28
CA LEU A 262 20.84 4.76 -8.91
C LEU A 262 20.44 4.37 -10.33
N LEU A 263 19.14 4.30 -10.57
CA LEU A 263 18.54 3.82 -11.80
C LEU A 263 17.75 4.93 -12.50
N ARG A 264 17.70 4.88 -13.83
CA ARG A 264 16.84 5.76 -14.63
C ARG A 264 15.42 5.19 -14.67
N ARG A 265 14.43 6.07 -14.55
CA ARG A 265 13.04 5.81 -14.94
C ARG A 265 12.89 6.34 -16.37
N PRO A 266 12.53 5.50 -17.35
CA PRO A 266 12.17 6.00 -18.68
C PRO A 266 11.06 7.04 -18.54
N ALA A 267 11.12 8.11 -19.35
CA ALA A 267 9.99 9.03 -19.45
C ALA A 267 8.74 8.21 -19.78
N ARG A 268 7.61 8.52 -19.12
CA ARG A 268 6.34 7.96 -19.59
C ARG A 268 6.21 8.43 -21.04
N GLU A 269 6.14 7.49 -21.98
CA GLU A 269 5.59 7.81 -23.29
C GLU A 269 4.15 8.23 -22.98
N ASP A 270 3.87 9.53 -23.07
CA ASP A 270 2.50 10.01 -23.16
C ASP A 270 1.94 9.30 -24.40
N GLU A 271 1.28 8.15 -24.24
CA GLU A 271 0.38 7.67 -25.28
C GLU A 271 -0.57 8.85 -25.49
N PRO A 272 -0.56 9.48 -26.69
CA PRO A 272 -1.55 10.48 -26.97
C PRO A 272 -2.89 9.79 -26.74
N ASP A 273 -3.72 10.35 -25.86
CA ASP A 273 -5.15 10.12 -25.91
C ASP A 273 -5.55 10.47 -27.35
N GLU A 274 -5.51 9.53 -28.28
CA GLU A 274 -6.15 9.71 -29.56
C GLU A 274 -7.64 9.81 -29.21
N PRO A 275 -8.26 10.99 -29.31
CA PRO A 275 -9.70 11.04 -29.23
C PRO A 275 -10.18 10.14 -30.35
N TRP A 276 -10.93 9.09 -30.00
CA TRP A 276 -11.69 8.29 -30.95
C TRP A 276 -12.41 9.27 -31.88
N ASP A 277 -11.87 9.41 -33.09
CA ASP A 277 -12.28 10.45 -34.00
C ASP A 277 -13.72 10.14 -34.37
N THR A 278 -14.64 10.96 -33.88
CA THR A 278 -16.04 10.98 -34.29
C THR A 278 -16.10 11.51 -35.70
N ARG A 279 -15.63 10.72 -36.66
CA ARG A 279 -15.92 10.98 -38.06
C ARG A 279 -17.43 10.83 -38.23
N PRO A 280 -18.19 11.90 -38.54
CA PRO A 280 -19.57 11.75 -38.91
C PRO A 280 -19.61 10.86 -40.17
N PRO A 281 -20.57 9.92 -40.31
CA PRO A 281 -20.71 9.21 -41.57
C PRO A 281 -20.96 10.26 -42.66
N GLY A 282 -19.96 10.43 -43.54
CA GLY A 282 -20.07 11.30 -44.69
C GLY A 282 -21.31 10.90 -45.48
N THR A 283 -22.12 11.90 -45.78
CA THR A 283 -23.25 11.83 -46.70
C THR A 283 -22.72 11.47 -48.09
N GLY A 284 -22.57 10.17 -48.33
CA GLY A 284 -22.34 9.60 -49.65
C GLY A 284 -23.54 9.91 -50.53
N SER A 285 -23.36 10.90 -51.39
CA SER A 285 -24.31 11.25 -52.44
C SER A 285 -24.41 10.09 -53.42
N SER A 286 -25.62 9.58 -53.63
CA SER A 286 -25.94 8.58 -54.65
C SER A 286 -25.55 9.06 -56.05
N PRO A 287 -25.02 8.17 -56.90
CA PRO A 287 -25.31 8.20 -58.31
C PRO A 287 -26.42 7.18 -58.60
N ALA A 288 -27.44 7.64 -59.32
CA ALA A 288 -28.50 6.84 -59.89
C ALA A 288 -27.93 5.68 -60.73
N GLY A 289 -28.47 4.48 -60.57
CA GLY A 289 -28.31 3.42 -61.56
C GLY A 289 -29.33 3.56 -62.70
N PRO A 290 -29.13 2.85 -63.82
CA PRO A 290 -30.21 2.25 -64.58
C PRO A 290 -30.31 0.74 -64.31
N GLN A 291 -31.55 0.26 -64.35
CA GLN A 291 -32.02 -1.11 -64.16
C GLN A 291 -31.48 -2.10 -65.22
N ASP A 292 -31.35 -3.37 -64.84
CA ASP A 292 -32.03 -4.51 -65.49
C ASP A 292 -31.87 -5.82 -64.68
N ASP A 293 -32.97 -6.59 -64.63
CA ASP A 293 -33.28 -7.83 -63.87
C ASP A 293 -32.52 -9.10 -64.37
N PRO A 294 -32.95 -10.36 -64.05
CA PRO A 294 -32.78 -11.12 -62.80
C PRO A 294 -32.16 -12.52 -63.05
N GLN A 295 -31.76 -13.28 -62.00
CA GLN A 295 -32.02 -14.73 -61.90
C GLN A 295 -31.48 -15.43 -60.63
N ASP A 296 -32.34 -16.30 -60.12
CA ASP A 296 -32.14 -17.57 -59.39
C ASP A 296 -31.68 -17.61 -57.92
N ALA A 297 -32.63 -18.05 -57.09
CA ALA A 297 -32.51 -18.64 -55.76
C ALA A 297 -32.09 -20.14 -55.86
N PRO A 298 -32.16 -21.02 -54.81
CA PRO A 298 -32.49 -20.83 -53.39
C PRO A 298 -31.70 -21.70 -52.34
N GLN A 299 -31.98 -21.48 -51.04
CA GLN A 299 -31.93 -22.45 -49.90
C GLN A 299 -30.52 -22.92 -49.40
N ALA A 300 -30.23 -23.25 -48.12
CA ALA A 300 -31.03 -23.76 -47.00
C ALA A 300 -30.32 -23.60 -45.61
N ARG A 301 -31.12 -23.53 -44.53
CA ARG A 301 -31.11 -24.27 -43.23
C ARG A 301 -29.80 -24.41 -42.41
N SER A 302 -29.79 -24.05 -41.11
CA SER A 302 -30.35 -24.70 -39.88
C SER A 302 -29.50 -25.82 -39.26
N GLY A 303 -29.48 -25.82 -37.92
CA GLY A 303 -28.90 -26.83 -37.00
C GLY A 303 -27.98 -26.12 -35.99
N ASP A 304 -28.30 -25.88 -34.72
CA ASP A 304 -28.92 -26.69 -33.67
C ASP A 304 -28.29 -28.07 -33.50
N ASN A 305 -27.69 -28.30 -32.31
CA ASN A 305 -27.80 -29.55 -31.57
C ASN A 305 -27.22 -29.41 -30.15
N SER A 306 -28.13 -29.68 -29.21
CA SER A 306 -27.89 -30.03 -27.81
C SER A 306 -27.43 -31.50 -27.67
N VAL A 307 -27.35 -31.97 -26.41
CA VAL A 307 -27.42 -33.36 -25.88
C VAL A 307 -26.06 -33.87 -25.35
N SER A 308 -25.90 -34.62 -24.25
CA SER A 308 -26.62 -34.92 -22.98
C SER A 308 -25.78 -35.99 -22.24
N ASP A 309 -25.89 -36.01 -20.91
CA ASP A 309 -26.08 -37.19 -20.03
C ASP A 309 -24.97 -38.23 -19.66
N ARG A 310 -24.99 -38.50 -18.33
CA ARG A 310 -25.02 -39.81 -17.61
C ARG A 310 -23.75 -40.55 -17.15
N GLY A 311 -23.82 -40.92 -15.85
CA GLY A 311 -23.60 -42.29 -15.36
C GLY A 311 -22.70 -42.39 -14.12
N ALA A 312 -23.25 -42.50 -12.89
CA ALA A 312 -23.48 -43.73 -12.10
C ALA A 312 -22.22 -44.24 -11.33
N ALA A 313 -22.15 -44.12 -10.00
CA ALA A 313 -22.66 -45.03 -8.94
C ALA A 313 -21.86 -46.35 -8.80
N ASP A 314 -21.26 -46.64 -7.64
CA ASP A 314 -21.67 -47.76 -6.75
C ASP A 314 -20.85 -47.82 -5.42
N ALA A 315 -21.37 -48.60 -4.47
CA ALA A 315 -21.24 -48.62 -3.02
C ALA A 315 -20.09 -49.47 -2.40
N GLY A 316 -19.96 -49.39 -1.07
CA GLY A 316 -19.33 -50.45 -0.25
C GLY A 316 -18.87 -50.05 1.16
N VAL A 317 -19.61 -50.46 2.19
CA VAL A 317 -19.36 -50.42 3.66
C VAL A 317 -19.83 -51.81 4.20
N PRO A 318 -19.55 -52.32 5.44
CA PRO A 318 -18.58 -52.07 6.53
C PRO A 318 -17.85 -53.36 7.04
N ALA A 319 -16.95 -53.22 8.03
CA ALA A 319 -16.82 -54.07 9.25
C ALA A 319 -15.65 -53.54 10.11
N ASP A 320 -15.86 -53.03 11.32
CA ASP A 320 -16.00 -53.73 12.61
C ASP A 320 -14.69 -54.31 13.18
N GLY A 321 -14.38 -53.99 14.44
CA GLY A 321 -13.09 -54.28 15.07
C GLY A 321 -12.88 -53.56 16.41
N THR A 322 -13.61 -54.03 17.41
CA THR A 322 -13.60 -53.67 18.83
C THR A 322 -12.25 -53.79 19.56
N THR A 323 -12.22 -53.19 20.77
CA THR A 323 -11.39 -53.45 21.98
C THR A 323 -10.19 -52.53 22.21
N ASP A 324 -9.81 -52.15 23.44
CA ASP A 324 -10.42 -52.04 24.78
C ASP A 324 -9.26 -51.52 25.67
N LYS A 325 -9.59 -50.93 26.84
CA LYS A 325 -8.74 -50.81 28.05
C LYS A 325 -7.57 -49.79 28.15
N LYS A 326 -7.87 -48.83 29.05
CA LYS A 326 -7.24 -48.58 30.38
C LYS A 326 -5.98 -47.70 30.53
N VAL A 327 -6.19 -46.64 31.33
CA VAL A 327 -5.53 -46.32 32.62
C VAL A 327 -4.02 -46.08 32.58
N LEU A 328 -3.61 -44.81 32.64
CA LEU A 328 -3.15 -44.10 33.84
C LEU A 328 -3.05 -42.60 33.57
#